data_AF-A0A952P3W6-F1
#
_entry.id   AF-A0A952P3W6-F1
#
_cell.length_a   1.000
_cell.length_b   1.000
_cell.length_c   1.000
_cell.angle_alpha   90.00
_cell.angle_beta   90.00
_cell.angle_gamma   90.00
#
_symmetry.space_group_name_H-M   'P 1'
#
loop_
_entity.id
_entity.type
_entity.pdbx_description
1 polymer ?
#
loop_
_entity_poly.entity_id
_entity_poly.type
_entity_poly.pdbx_seq_one_letter_code
_entity_poly.pdbx_strand_id
1 'polypeptide(L)'
;MAHALIDWSSEENHILLNPRWPAEDLAFLQEQAETCLREKNLKAHLVVTSSGTSAESWRAVKLVFIAKKSFLAAAQAVVTAFQLNAEDVYAQSLPDFHVGGLGLQARAFLSGGRVVSMPPWKIENFIPFVEKESVSILSLVPAQIHDLVVAKVRAPSTVRLVFVGAGALVPAVEKEARLLGWPLVATFGMTETAAMIAGRTAEGEGMLPFPGVEGTLDANGLLRVKAPGLATGTLKWKNGQSKWEVLGDSLGWYQTQDRVRFENGRWLIEGRDRDFVKINGESVSVEALREIFLKGLVEKGISSSGYHLMACPDPRAGHRIVLITEPTVPLEKSSELREEYDRRVLPFERIHEISQVSEIPRTELGKVREGDLQERLREKAGKVTMEIVKSPWKKGAFFICEKCGRRDDGSGVGKDFAEDLKKQFKSRLKDEGHGKDIRVMTSSCLSLCPKKAYVAAWSPATGGDLSLIVFDPKREVEDLYDWLKKKV
;
A
#
# COMPACT_ATOMS: atom_id res chain seq x y z
N MET A 1 8.98 1.94 25.09
CA MET A 1 10.39 2.05 24.68
C MET A 1 10.71 3.53 24.65
N ALA A 2 11.79 3.97 25.29
CA ALA A 2 12.23 5.36 25.17
C ALA A 2 12.64 5.61 23.71
N HIS A 3 12.17 6.70 23.11
CA HIS A 3 12.60 7.10 21.77
C HIS A 3 14.11 7.39 21.80
N ALA A 4 14.89 6.67 21.01
CA ALA A 4 16.30 6.96 20.84
C ALA A 4 16.40 8.27 20.03
N LEU A 5 16.86 9.34 20.67
CA LEU A 5 17.13 10.60 19.99
C LEU A 5 18.30 10.39 19.02
N ILE A 6 18.11 10.80 17.77
CA ILE A 6 19.17 10.78 16.76
C ILE A 6 20.27 11.77 17.17
N ASP A 7 21.52 11.30 17.21
CA ASP A 7 22.67 12.20 17.24
C ASP A 7 22.86 12.79 15.84
N TRP A 8 22.36 14.01 15.65
CA TRP A 8 22.43 14.74 14.38
C TRP A 8 23.84 15.21 14.01
N SER A 9 24.78 15.20 14.95
CA SER A 9 26.18 15.61 14.75
C SER A 9 27.11 14.46 14.36
N SER A 10 26.71 13.22 14.66
CA SER A 10 27.48 12.02 14.38
C SER A 10 27.46 11.61 12.90
N GLU A 11 28.59 11.07 12.42
CA GLU A 11 28.70 10.43 11.10
C GLU A 11 28.01 9.05 11.02
N GLU A 12 27.46 8.55 12.12
CA GLU A 12 26.74 7.28 12.17
C GLU A 12 25.52 7.28 11.26
N ASN A 13 25.31 6.16 10.58
CA ASN A 13 24.08 5.91 9.81
C ASN A 13 23.02 5.30 10.73
N HIS A 14 21.77 5.74 10.60
CA HIS A 14 20.64 5.16 11.32
C HIS A 14 19.66 4.53 10.34
N ILE A 15 19.40 3.23 10.52
CA ILE A 15 18.37 2.50 9.77
C ILE A 15 17.12 2.44 10.65
N LEU A 16 16.06 3.11 10.21
CA LEU A 16 14.88 3.40 10.99
C LEU A 16 13.68 2.74 10.32
N LEU A 17 13.50 1.46 10.64
CA LEU A 17 12.42 0.62 10.11
C LEU A 17 11.25 0.58 11.09
N ASN A 18 10.06 0.31 10.56
CA ASN A 18 8.87 0.17 11.39
C ASN A 18 8.94 -1.12 12.22
N PRO A 19 9.03 -1.05 13.56
CA PRO A 19 9.22 -2.22 14.41
C PRO A 19 8.00 -3.15 14.45
N ARG A 20 6.86 -2.75 13.88
CA ARG A 20 5.66 -3.58 13.77
C ARG A 20 5.71 -4.55 12.58
N TRP A 21 6.73 -4.46 11.73
CA TRP A 21 6.85 -5.35 10.59
C TRP A 21 7.29 -6.76 11.02
N PRO A 22 6.92 -7.81 10.26
CA PRO A 22 7.38 -9.16 10.53
C PRO A 22 8.90 -9.21 10.63
N ALA A 23 9.42 -10.04 11.55
CA ALA A 23 10.85 -10.11 11.83
C ALA A 23 11.69 -10.46 10.58
N GLU A 24 11.17 -11.33 9.71
CA GLU A 24 11.81 -11.71 8.45
C GLU A 24 11.93 -10.51 7.49
N ASP A 25 10.88 -9.70 7.37
CA ASP A 25 10.88 -8.50 6.52
C ASP A 25 11.84 -7.43 7.06
N LEU A 26 11.85 -7.25 8.39
CA LEU A 26 12.79 -6.35 9.06
C LEU A 26 14.24 -6.76 8.82
N ALA A 27 14.56 -8.04 9.01
CA ALA A 27 15.89 -8.57 8.77
C ALA A 27 16.32 -8.36 7.31
N PHE A 28 15.44 -8.67 6.36
CA PHE A 28 15.69 -8.42 4.93
C PHE A 28 15.98 -6.95 4.64
N LEU A 29 15.13 -6.02 5.10
CA LEU A 29 15.31 -4.59 4.83
C LEU A 29 16.55 -4.01 5.50
N GLN A 30 16.85 -4.46 6.72
CA GLN A 30 18.05 -4.10 7.44
C GLN A 30 19.30 -4.49 6.62
N GLU A 31 19.37 -5.75 6.18
CA GLU A 31 20.48 -6.25 5.37
C GLU A 31 20.64 -5.47 4.06
N GLN A 32 19.53 -5.18 3.37
CA GLN A 32 19.55 -4.40 2.13
C GLN A 32 20.01 -2.95 2.36
N ALA A 33 19.55 -2.32 3.44
CA ALA A 33 19.94 -0.97 3.81
C ALA A 33 21.45 -0.91 4.11
N GLU A 34 21.95 -1.81 4.95
CA GLU A 34 23.37 -1.89 5.30
C GLU A 34 24.27 -2.15 4.10
N THR A 35 23.86 -3.09 3.23
CA THR A 35 24.58 -3.39 2.00
C THR A 35 24.67 -2.18 1.09
N CYS A 36 23.55 -1.48 0.89
CA CYS A 36 23.53 -0.27 0.08
C CYS A 36 24.37 0.86 0.67
N LEU A 37 24.33 1.07 2.00
CA LEU A 37 25.18 2.07 2.67
C LEU A 37 26.67 1.79 2.44
N ARG A 38 27.10 0.53 2.55
CA ARG A 38 28.49 0.12 2.28
C ARG A 38 28.88 0.29 0.81
N GLU A 39 28.10 -0.26 -0.11
CA GLU A 39 28.41 -0.22 -1.55
C GLU A 39 28.43 1.19 -2.13
N LYS A 40 27.59 2.08 -1.61
CA LYS A 40 27.53 3.49 -2.03
C LYS A 40 28.41 4.41 -1.19
N ASN A 41 29.13 3.87 -0.20
CA ASN A 41 29.98 4.62 0.73
C ASN A 41 29.24 5.82 1.37
N LEU A 42 28.01 5.58 1.83
CA LEU A 42 27.16 6.60 2.44
C LEU A 42 27.43 6.66 3.95
N LYS A 43 27.60 7.89 4.47
CA LYS A 43 27.86 8.21 5.87
C LYS A 43 26.98 9.37 6.32
N ALA A 44 26.64 9.39 7.60
CA ALA A 44 25.72 10.35 8.19
C ALA A 44 24.34 10.33 7.50
N HIS A 45 23.78 9.14 7.25
CA HIS A 45 22.48 8.96 6.60
C HIS A 45 21.42 8.41 7.54
N LEU A 46 20.19 8.85 7.32
CA LEU A 46 18.99 8.21 7.82
C LEU A 46 18.40 7.35 6.70
N VAL A 47 18.09 6.09 6.99
CA VAL A 47 17.42 5.18 6.07
C VAL A 47 16.03 4.91 6.61
N VAL A 48 15.01 5.30 5.87
CA VAL A 48 13.60 5.11 6.24
C VAL A 48 12.86 4.39 5.14
N THR A 49 11.76 3.74 5.49
CA THR A 49 10.87 3.12 4.51
C THR A 49 9.86 4.14 3.99
N SER A 50 9.51 3.99 2.72
CA SER A 50 8.39 4.68 2.10
C SER A 50 7.59 3.67 1.30
N SER A 51 6.34 3.46 1.66
CA SER A 51 5.35 2.88 0.76
C SER A 51 4.64 4.05 0.08
N GLY A 52 4.50 4.01 -1.25
CA GLY A 52 3.56 4.91 -1.90
C GLY A 52 2.17 4.74 -1.26
N THR A 53 1.40 5.81 -1.13
CA THR A 53 0.00 5.77 -0.66
C THR A 53 -0.87 4.80 -1.46
N SER A 54 -0.42 4.44 -2.67
CA SER A 54 -1.04 3.55 -3.64
C SER A 54 -0.30 2.20 -3.80
N ALA A 55 0.45 1.74 -2.80
CA ALA A 55 1.17 0.47 -2.91
C ALA A 55 0.17 -0.70 -3.07
N GLU A 56 0.19 -1.35 -4.24
CA GLU A 56 -0.67 -2.51 -4.58
C GLU A 56 -0.44 -3.72 -3.66
N SER A 57 0.69 -3.74 -2.96
CA SER A 57 0.94 -4.64 -1.83
C SER A 57 1.94 -4.00 -0.86
N TRP A 58 1.93 -4.48 0.38
CA TRP A 58 2.92 -4.11 1.40
C TRP A 58 4.37 -4.45 1.01
N ARG A 59 4.57 -5.32 0.01
CA ARG A 59 5.89 -5.66 -0.58
C ARG A 59 6.44 -4.62 -1.55
N ALA A 60 5.68 -3.56 -1.87
CA ALA A 60 6.12 -2.48 -2.77
C ALA A 60 6.82 -1.30 -2.04
N VAL A 61 7.34 -1.54 -0.84
CA VAL A 61 8.12 -0.57 -0.06
C VAL A 61 9.45 -0.26 -0.77
N LYS A 62 9.90 0.99 -0.68
CA LYS A 62 11.27 1.39 -1.01
C LYS A 62 12.01 1.91 0.23
N LEU A 63 13.32 1.76 0.24
CA LEU A 63 14.17 2.46 1.20
C LEU A 63 14.58 3.82 0.63
N VAL A 64 14.56 4.85 1.48
CA VAL A 64 14.96 6.20 1.14
C VAL A 64 16.15 6.60 2.01
N PHE A 65 17.24 7.01 1.37
CA PHE A 65 18.51 7.32 2.03
C PHE A 65 18.67 8.84 2.06
N ILE A 66 18.56 9.44 3.24
CA ILE A 66 18.55 10.88 3.42
C ILE A 66 19.78 11.27 4.23
N ALA A 67 20.65 12.12 3.68
CA ALA A 67 21.79 12.63 4.46
C ALA A 67 21.28 13.49 5.62
N LYS A 68 21.84 13.32 6.83
CA LYS A 68 21.50 14.12 8.02
C LYS A 68 21.59 15.61 7.72
N LYS A 69 22.63 16.05 6.98
CA LYS A 69 22.77 17.46 6.55
C LYS A 69 21.61 17.96 5.69
N SER A 70 21.10 17.14 4.75
CA SER A 70 19.96 17.51 3.90
C SER A 70 18.70 17.58 4.75
N PHE A 71 18.53 16.62 5.66
CA PHE A 71 17.41 16.59 6.59
C PHE A 71 17.39 17.83 7.50
N LEU A 72 18.54 18.20 8.06
CA LEU A 72 18.70 19.42 8.84
C LEU A 72 18.46 20.68 8.00
N ALA A 73 18.87 20.71 6.72
CA ALA A 73 18.60 21.85 5.85
C ALA A 73 17.08 22.05 5.60
N ALA A 74 16.32 20.97 5.40
CA ALA A 74 14.86 21.06 5.32
C ALA A 74 14.24 21.52 6.66
N ALA A 75 14.71 20.97 7.78
CA ALA A 75 14.25 21.39 9.10
C ALA A 75 14.57 22.88 9.39
N GLN A 76 15.75 23.37 8.98
CA GLN A 76 16.16 24.76 9.14
C GLN A 76 15.25 25.73 8.39
N ALA A 77 14.77 25.35 7.20
CA ALA A 77 13.81 26.15 6.45
C ALA A 77 12.51 26.37 7.25
N VAL A 78 12.04 25.32 7.95
CA VAL A 78 10.85 25.38 8.82
C VAL A 78 11.16 26.15 10.12
N VAL A 79 12.30 25.92 10.76
CA VAL A 79 12.75 26.67 11.96
C VAL A 79 12.74 28.18 11.68
N THR A 80 13.27 28.57 10.53
CA THR A 80 13.34 29.97 10.11
C THR A 80 11.94 30.53 9.81
N ALA A 81 11.13 29.80 9.04
CA ALA A 81 9.80 30.26 8.64
C ALA A 81 8.84 30.47 9.83
N PHE A 82 8.98 29.68 10.90
CA PHE A 82 8.09 29.71 12.06
C PHE A 82 8.75 30.20 13.36
N GLN A 83 9.98 30.71 13.26
CA GLN A 83 10.76 31.26 14.37
C GLN A 83 10.80 30.28 15.56
N LEU A 84 11.09 29.02 15.26
CA LEU A 84 11.26 28.00 16.30
C LEU A 84 12.53 28.29 17.09
N ASN A 85 12.48 28.11 18.41
CA ASN A 85 13.56 28.49 19.32
C ASN A 85 13.70 27.51 20.50
N ALA A 86 14.52 27.87 21.49
CA ALA A 86 14.89 26.99 22.60
C ALA A 86 13.81 26.88 23.69
N GLU A 87 12.84 27.79 23.72
CA GLU A 87 11.69 27.75 24.64
C GLU A 87 10.63 26.74 24.18
N ASP A 88 10.72 26.27 22.93
CA ASP A 88 9.76 25.34 22.38
C ASP A 88 9.88 23.95 23.01
N VAL A 89 8.74 23.46 23.50
CA VAL A 89 8.52 22.07 23.87
C VAL A 89 7.76 21.35 22.75
N TYR A 90 8.39 20.34 22.17
CA TYR A 90 7.86 19.51 21.10
C TYR A 90 7.35 18.18 21.66
N ALA A 91 6.12 17.77 21.32
CA ALA A 91 5.70 16.40 21.60
C ALA A 91 6.14 15.46 20.48
N GLN A 92 6.80 14.35 20.81
CA GLN A 92 7.05 13.24 19.88
C GLN A 92 5.73 12.51 19.58
N SER A 93 4.85 13.17 18.84
CA SER A 93 3.48 12.74 18.55
C SER A 93 3.38 11.82 17.32
N LEU A 94 4.47 11.68 16.57
CA LEU A 94 4.59 10.83 15.38
C LEU A 94 5.77 9.85 15.54
N PRO A 95 5.74 8.68 14.88
CA PRO A 95 6.82 7.70 14.96
C PRO A 95 8.17 8.22 14.43
N ASP A 96 9.26 7.78 15.06
CA ASP A 96 10.66 8.11 14.75
C ASP A 96 11.26 7.33 13.57
N PHE A 97 10.54 6.34 13.04
CA PHE A 97 10.83 5.70 11.75
C PHE A 97 10.11 6.35 10.56
N HIS A 98 9.48 7.51 10.77
CA HIS A 98 8.89 8.33 9.72
C HIS A 98 9.49 9.74 9.71
N VAL A 99 9.60 10.32 8.52
CA VAL A 99 10.16 11.68 8.35
C VAL A 99 9.36 12.76 9.09
N GLY A 100 8.07 12.53 9.38
CA GLY A 100 7.28 13.44 10.22
C GLY A 100 7.80 13.51 11.67
N GLY A 101 8.07 12.36 12.29
CA GLY A 101 8.62 12.30 13.65
C GLY A 101 10.09 12.68 13.70
N LEU A 102 10.88 12.31 12.69
CA LEU A 102 12.29 12.74 12.56
C LEU A 102 12.40 14.24 12.30
N GLY A 103 11.50 14.80 11.49
CA GLY A 103 11.36 16.24 11.25
C GLY A 103 11.26 17.02 12.54
N LEU A 104 10.43 16.53 13.46
CA LEU A 104 10.25 17.15 14.77
C LEU A 104 11.55 17.16 15.59
N GLN A 105 12.25 16.03 15.65
CA GLN A 105 13.54 15.95 16.35
C GLN A 105 14.60 16.85 15.72
N ALA A 106 14.67 16.90 14.39
CA ALA A 106 15.61 17.77 13.67
C ALA A 106 15.35 19.26 13.96
N ARG A 107 14.07 19.68 14.00
CA ARG A 107 13.71 21.06 14.35
C ARG A 107 14.05 21.39 15.80
N ALA A 108 13.76 20.48 16.73
CA ALA A 108 14.13 20.66 18.13
C ALA A 108 15.65 20.76 18.32
N PHE A 109 16.43 19.91 17.64
CA PHE A 109 17.89 19.97 17.64
C PHE A 109 18.41 21.32 17.13
N LEU A 110 17.88 21.83 16.01
CA LEU A 110 18.32 23.11 15.44
C LEU A 110 17.85 24.32 16.25
N SER A 111 16.65 24.26 16.83
CA SER A 111 16.08 25.37 17.61
C SER A 111 16.58 25.41 19.05
N GLY A 112 17.20 24.32 19.54
CA GLY A 112 17.57 24.14 20.94
C GLY A 112 16.39 23.76 21.85
N GLY A 113 15.23 23.41 21.28
CA GLY A 113 14.02 23.08 22.02
C GLY A 113 14.02 21.66 22.60
N ARG A 114 13.12 21.40 23.55
CA ARG A 114 13.02 20.10 24.24
C ARG A 114 11.99 19.21 23.57
N VAL A 115 12.32 17.92 23.40
CA VAL A 115 11.38 16.89 22.93
C VAL A 115 10.85 16.09 24.12
N VAL A 116 9.52 15.95 24.21
CA VAL A 116 8.84 15.10 25.20
C VAL A 116 8.19 13.90 24.52
N SER A 117 8.41 12.71 25.07
CA SER A 117 7.83 11.46 24.54
C SER A 117 6.33 11.43 24.82
N MET A 118 5.52 11.45 23.77
CA MET A 118 4.07 11.29 23.92
C MET A 118 3.70 9.80 24.02
N PRO A 119 2.78 9.41 24.90
CA PRO A 119 2.20 8.07 24.85
C PRO A 119 1.45 7.86 23.51
N PRO A 120 1.11 6.61 23.15
CA PRO A 120 0.29 6.32 21.98
C PRO A 120 -0.98 7.18 21.96
N TRP A 121 -1.35 7.66 20.76
CA TRP A 121 -2.48 8.57 20.58
C TRP A 121 -3.77 7.98 21.16
N LYS A 122 -4.30 8.69 22.15
CA LYS A 122 -5.61 8.50 22.76
C LYS A 122 -6.11 9.87 23.15
N ILE A 123 -7.27 10.26 22.64
CA ILE A 123 -7.78 11.63 22.80
C ILE A 123 -7.97 11.98 24.29
N GLU A 124 -8.33 11.01 25.11
CA GLU A 124 -8.58 11.17 26.55
C GLU A 124 -7.30 11.54 27.31
N ASN A 125 -6.14 11.09 26.82
CA ASN A 125 -4.84 11.32 27.47
C ASN A 125 -4.08 12.50 26.85
N PHE A 126 -4.53 13.00 25.69
CA PHE A 126 -3.78 13.96 24.90
C PHE A 126 -3.69 15.34 25.57
N ILE A 127 -4.82 15.91 25.99
CA ILE A 127 -4.84 17.23 26.64
C ILE A 127 -4.11 17.22 27.99
N PRO A 128 -4.36 16.25 28.90
CA PRO A 128 -3.60 16.17 30.15
C PRO A 128 -2.09 16.08 29.93
N PHE A 129 -1.64 15.38 28.88
CA PHE A 129 -0.23 15.31 28.52
C PHE A 129 0.31 16.66 28.02
N VAL A 130 -0.39 17.31 27.09
CA VAL A 130 0.00 18.60 26.50
C VAL A 130 0.15 19.66 27.59
N GLU A 131 -0.80 19.74 28.52
CA GLU A 131 -0.76 20.70 29.62
C GLU A 131 0.36 20.39 30.61
N LYS A 132 0.48 19.12 31.04
CA LYS A 132 1.52 18.70 32.00
C LYS A 132 2.93 18.99 31.51
N GLU A 133 3.21 18.70 30.24
CA GLU A 133 4.54 18.90 29.66
C GLU A 133 4.74 20.32 29.10
N SER A 134 3.70 21.15 29.13
CA SER A 134 3.66 22.50 28.53
C SER A 134 4.05 22.47 27.05
N VAL A 135 3.48 21.53 26.29
CA VAL A 135 3.76 21.36 24.86
C VAL A 135 3.33 22.61 24.10
N SER A 136 4.22 23.08 23.23
CA SER A 136 4.05 24.28 22.41
C SER A 136 3.99 24.00 20.92
N ILE A 137 4.70 22.95 20.47
CA ILE A 137 4.77 22.54 19.06
C ILE A 137 4.28 21.10 18.92
N LEU A 138 3.35 20.90 18.00
CA LEU A 138 2.81 19.59 17.65
C LEU A 138 3.04 19.28 16.18
N SER A 139 3.16 18.00 15.87
CA SER A 139 3.04 17.47 14.51
C SER A 139 1.96 16.40 14.50
N LEU A 140 0.84 16.66 13.84
CA LEU A 140 -0.32 15.78 13.83
C LEU A 140 -0.69 15.37 12.40
N VAL A 141 -1.49 14.32 12.26
CA VAL A 141 -2.08 13.91 10.98
C VAL A 141 -3.55 14.36 10.90
N PRO A 142 -4.14 14.49 9.69
CA PRO A 142 -5.54 14.89 9.53
C PRO A 142 -6.53 14.07 10.36
N ALA A 143 -6.31 12.76 10.53
CA ALA A 143 -7.15 11.91 11.36
C ALA A 143 -7.15 12.34 12.85
N GLN A 144 -6.00 12.75 13.38
CA GLN A 144 -5.90 13.23 14.76
C GLN A 144 -6.61 14.58 14.92
N ILE A 145 -6.51 15.47 13.92
CA ILE A 145 -7.27 16.73 13.91
C ILE A 145 -8.77 16.46 13.86
N HIS A 146 -9.20 15.50 13.05
CA HIS A 146 -10.59 15.07 12.96
C HIS A 146 -11.11 14.57 14.33
N ASP A 147 -10.33 13.73 15.03
CA ASP A 147 -10.68 13.26 16.37
C ASP A 147 -10.92 14.44 17.34
N LEU A 148 -10.01 15.43 17.33
CA LEU A 148 -10.12 16.64 18.15
C LEU A 148 -11.38 17.45 17.81
N VAL A 149 -11.70 17.58 16.52
CA VAL A 149 -12.88 18.29 16.02
C VAL A 149 -14.18 17.61 16.43
N VAL A 150 -14.28 16.29 16.24
CA VAL A 150 -15.48 15.53 16.59
C VAL A 150 -15.73 15.57 18.09
N ALA A 151 -14.68 15.45 18.89
CA ALA A 151 -14.77 15.52 20.35
C ALA A 151 -14.83 16.96 20.90
N LYS A 152 -14.84 17.99 20.04
CA LYS A 152 -14.90 19.41 20.41
C LYS A 152 -13.80 19.84 21.39
N VAL A 153 -12.61 19.26 21.24
CA VAL A 153 -11.45 19.55 22.09
C VAL A 153 -10.87 20.90 21.72
N ARG A 154 -10.81 21.82 22.69
CA ARG A 154 -10.16 23.13 22.53
C ARG A 154 -8.65 23.03 22.65
N ALA A 155 -7.95 23.86 21.89
CA ALA A 155 -6.50 23.94 21.96
C ALA A 155 -6.04 24.48 23.34
N PRO A 156 -5.09 23.82 24.02
CA PRO A 156 -4.44 24.38 25.20
C PRO A 156 -3.66 25.64 24.86
N SER A 157 -3.64 26.62 25.77
CA SER A 157 -2.99 27.92 25.53
C SER A 157 -1.48 27.83 25.36
N THR A 158 -0.85 26.74 25.79
CA THR A 158 0.58 26.48 25.59
C THR A 158 0.91 26.18 24.14
N VAL A 159 -0.04 25.61 23.38
CA VAL A 159 0.17 25.23 21.98
C VAL A 159 0.14 26.46 21.09
N ARG A 160 1.28 26.77 20.46
CA ARG A 160 1.40 27.90 19.53
C ARG A 160 1.44 27.49 18.06
N LEU A 161 1.82 26.24 17.75
CA LEU A 161 1.87 25.74 16.37
C LEU A 161 1.54 24.24 16.30
N VAL A 162 0.72 23.88 15.31
CA VAL A 162 0.44 22.49 14.95
C VAL A 162 0.70 22.28 13.47
N PHE A 163 1.77 21.58 13.15
CA PHE A 163 2.02 21.12 11.78
C PHE A 163 1.12 19.94 11.47
N VAL A 164 0.32 20.04 10.41
CA VAL A 164 -0.57 18.97 9.95
C VAL A 164 -0.10 18.50 8.58
N GLY A 165 0.25 17.22 8.49
CA GLY A 165 0.81 16.66 7.26
C GLY A 165 0.50 15.18 7.10
N ALA A 166 1.20 14.53 6.16
CA ALA A 166 0.95 13.13 5.81
C ALA A 166 -0.50 12.85 5.36
N GLY A 167 -1.16 13.79 4.70
CA GLY A 167 -2.50 13.62 4.13
C GLY A 167 -3.13 14.97 3.84
N ALA A 168 -4.17 14.99 3.00
CA ALA A 168 -4.95 16.20 2.78
C ALA A 168 -5.70 16.55 4.08
N LEU A 169 -5.62 17.82 4.47
CA LEU A 169 -6.42 18.34 5.57
C LEU A 169 -7.72 18.88 4.99
N VAL A 170 -8.82 18.19 5.26
CA VAL A 170 -10.14 18.54 4.74
C VAL A 170 -10.52 19.97 5.20
N PRO A 171 -10.92 20.89 4.30
CA PRO A 171 -11.21 22.27 4.67
C PRO A 171 -12.23 22.43 5.80
N ALA A 172 -13.28 21.60 5.81
CA ALA A 172 -14.29 21.60 6.87
C ALA A 172 -13.71 21.23 8.25
N VAL A 173 -12.79 20.25 8.29
CA VAL A 173 -12.08 19.85 9.52
C VAL A 173 -11.14 20.97 9.97
N GLU A 174 -10.39 21.57 9.04
CA GLU A 174 -9.49 22.68 9.36
C GLU A 174 -10.24 23.88 9.95
N LYS A 175 -11.34 24.28 9.32
CA LYS A 175 -12.18 25.39 9.77
C LYS A 175 -12.65 25.16 11.21
N GLU A 176 -13.21 24.00 11.50
CA GLU A 176 -13.71 23.67 12.82
C GLU A 176 -12.59 23.58 13.86
N ALA A 177 -11.44 23.01 13.50
CA ALA A 177 -10.28 22.96 14.39
C ALA A 177 -9.76 24.36 14.74
N ARG A 178 -9.74 25.28 13.77
CA ARG A 178 -9.38 26.69 14.00
C ARG A 178 -10.39 27.40 14.91
N LEU A 179 -11.69 27.12 14.76
CA LEU A 179 -12.73 27.61 15.67
C LEU A 179 -12.56 27.09 17.10
N LEU A 180 -12.02 25.88 17.26
CA LEU A 180 -11.61 25.30 18.54
C LEU A 180 -10.27 25.86 19.07
N GLY A 181 -9.65 26.80 18.37
CA GLY A 181 -8.44 27.52 18.77
C GLY A 181 -7.12 26.88 18.33
N TRP A 182 -7.15 25.82 17.51
CA TRP A 182 -5.92 25.14 17.09
C TRP A 182 -5.11 25.98 16.07
N PRO A 183 -3.84 26.31 16.35
CA PRO A 183 -2.99 27.11 15.45
C PRO A 183 -2.38 26.24 14.34
N LEU A 184 -3.22 25.89 13.37
CA LEU A 184 -2.86 24.92 12.34
C LEU A 184 -1.96 25.50 11.26
N VAL A 185 -0.97 24.70 10.86
CA VAL A 185 -0.17 24.86 9.66
C VAL A 185 -0.37 23.60 8.81
N ALA A 186 -1.10 23.70 7.69
CA ALA A 186 -1.18 22.61 6.73
C ALA A 186 0.16 22.52 5.98
N THR A 187 0.68 21.30 5.79
CA THR A 187 2.04 21.08 5.27
C THR A 187 2.03 20.07 4.13
N PHE A 188 2.88 20.31 3.13
CA PHE A 188 3.10 19.41 2.02
C PHE A 188 4.56 19.00 1.93
N GLY A 189 4.76 17.73 1.59
CA GLY A 189 6.06 17.15 1.31
C GLY A 189 6.03 15.64 1.45
N MET A 190 7.21 15.03 1.35
CA MET A 190 7.37 13.60 1.17
C MET A 190 8.66 13.09 1.82
N THR A 191 8.82 11.77 1.89
CA THR A 191 10.02 11.14 2.44
C THR A 191 11.27 11.58 1.68
N GLU A 192 11.16 11.68 0.37
CA GLU A 192 12.21 12.03 -0.59
C GLU A 192 12.73 13.46 -0.42
N THR A 193 11.95 14.33 0.22
CA THR A 193 12.31 15.74 0.45
C THR A 193 12.57 16.04 1.93
N ALA A 194 12.84 15.01 2.74
CA ALA A 194 13.06 15.12 4.19
C ALA A 194 11.92 15.84 4.93
N ALA A 195 10.70 15.31 4.77
CA ALA A 195 9.46 15.83 5.32
C ALA A 195 8.89 17.03 4.55
N MET A 196 8.95 18.25 5.07
CA MET A 196 8.10 19.35 4.61
C MET A 196 8.83 20.29 3.64
N ILE A 197 8.16 20.69 2.57
CA ILE A 197 8.68 21.61 1.54
C ILE A 197 7.78 22.82 1.30
N ALA A 198 6.51 22.76 1.69
CA ALA A 198 5.59 23.89 1.60
C ALA A 198 4.62 23.86 2.78
N GLY A 199 4.07 25.03 3.13
CA GLY A 199 3.12 25.16 4.22
C GLY A 199 2.13 26.30 4.05
N ARG A 200 1.07 26.26 4.84
CA ARG A 200 0.00 27.25 4.84
C ARG A 200 -0.56 27.47 6.23
N THR A 201 -0.77 28.73 6.59
CA THR A 201 -1.30 29.15 7.91
C THR A 201 -2.78 29.57 7.89
N ALA A 202 -3.37 29.84 6.72
CA ALA A 202 -4.75 30.32 6.59
C ALA A 202 -5.60 29.43 5.66
N GLU A 203 -6.87 29.22 6.00
CA GLU A 203 -7.81 28.44 5.19
C GLU A 203 -8.02 29.05 3.79
N GLY A 204 -8.42 28.24 2.80
CA GLY A 204 -8.63 28.64 1.40
C GLY A 204 -7.38 29.05 0.58
N GLU A 205 -6.23 29.33 1.20
CA GLU A 205 -5.03 29.72 0.43
C GLU A 205 -4.27 28.52 -0.17
N GLY A 206 -3.51 28.75 -1.25
CA GLY A 206 -2.48 27.82 -1.69
C GLY A 206 -1.26 27.84 -0.75
N MET A 207 -0.46 26.77 -0.76
CA MET A 207 0.71 26.62 0.09
C MET A 207 1.89 27.45 -0.42
N LEU A 208 2.67 28.03 0.48
CA LEU A 208 3.92 28.70 0.13
C LEU A 208 5.08 27.70 0.25
N PRO A 209 5.98 27.62 -0.73
CA PRO A 209 7.21 26.85 -0.60
C PRO A 209 8.08 27.44 0.51
N PHE A 210 8.76 26.58 1.25
CA PHE A 210 9.71 27.00 2.28
C PHE A 210 11.01 27.55 1.66
N PRO A 211 11.81 28.32 2.43
CA PRO A 211 13.07 28.86 1.93
C PRO A 211 13.97 27.80 1.26
N GLY A 212 14.44 28.11 0.05
CA GLY A 212 15.28 27.21 -0.75
C GLY A 212 14.52 26.12 -1.51
N VAL A 213 13.19 26.08 -1.43
CA VAL A 213 12.36 25.18 -2.23
C VAL A 213 11.89 25.88 -3.51
N GLU A 214 12.14 25.23 -4.64
CA GLU A 214 11.67 25.66 -5.95
C GLU A 214 10.75 24.57 -6.54
N GLY A 215 9.72 24.99 -7.26
CA GLY A 215 8.74 24.11 -7.90
C GLY A 215 8.49 24.53 -9.34
N THR A 216 8.36 23.55 -10.23
CA THR A 216 7.94 23.73 -11.63
C THR A 216 7.13 22.52 -12.09
N LEU A 217 6.58 22.56 -13.31
CA LEU A 217 5.90 21.42 -13.92
C LEU A 217 6.79 20.72 -14.93
N ASP A 218 6.68 19.40 -15.03
CA ASP A 218 7.22 18.62 -16.13
C ASP A 218 6.31 18.69 -17.38
N ALA A 219 6.70 18.00 -18.44
CA ALA A 219 5.93 17.94 -19.69
C ALA A 219 4.53 17.29 -19.53
N ASN A 220 4.29 16.55 -18.45
CA ASN A 220 3.03 15.88 -18.15
C ASN A 220 2.17 16.68 -17.13
N GLY A 221 2.62 17.86 -16.71
CA GLY A 221 1.94 18.66 -15.69
C GLY A 221 2.12 18.15 -14.26
N LEU A 222 3.18 17.38 -14.00
CA LEU A 222 3.52 16.88 -12.66
C LEU A 222 4.59 17.76 -12.01
N LEU A 223 4.50 17.91 -10.69
CA LEU A 223 5.43 18.72 -9.92
C LEU A 223 6.87 18.17 -10.04
N ARG A 224 7.78 19.08 -10.41
CA ARG A 224 9.22 18.94 -10.21
C ARG A 224 9.63 19.87 -9.07
N VAL A 225 10.39 19.34 -8.13
CA VAL A 225 10.85 20.08 -6.96
C VAL A 225 12.36 20.06 -6.86
N LYS A 226 12.94 21.21 -6.50
CA LYS A 226 14.29 21.31 -5.99
C LYS A 226 14.21 21.77 -4.55
N ALA A 227 14.81 21.02 -3.63
CA ALA A 227 14.70 21.29 -2.20
C ALA A 227 16.01 20.96 -1.48
N PRO A 228 16.37 21.69 -0.40
CA PRO A 228 17.56 21.39 0.40
C PRO A 228 17.51 19.99 1.03
N GLY A 229 16.30 19.51 1.30
CA GLY A 229 16.00 18.21 1.89
C GLY A 229 16.03 17.01 0.94
N LEU A 230 16.43 17.18 -0.32
CA LEU A 230 16.38 16.09 -1.28
C LEU A 230 17.26 14.92 -0.82
N ALA A 231 16.66 13.74 -0.76
CA ALA A 231 17.32 12.50 -0.38
C ALA A 231 18.42 12.14 -1.39
N THR A 232 19.42 11.39 -0.95
CA THR A 232 20.53 10.94 -1.80
C THR A 232 20.07 9.95 -2.86
N GLY A 233 19.18 9.04 -2.49
CA GLY A 233 18.66 8.03 -3.40
C GLY A 233 17.63 7.13 -2.76
N THR A 234 17.10 6.22 -3.57
CA THR A 234 16.18 5.17 -3.14
C THR A 234 16.63 3.80 -3.62
N LEU A 235 16.33 2.79 -2.82
CA LEU A 235 16.47 1.39 -3.21
C LEU A 235 15.07 0.80 -3.37
N LYS A 236 14.77 0.32 -4.58
CA LYS A 236 13.49 -0.30 -4.94
C LYS A 236 13.74 -1.74 -5.36
N TRP A 237 12.73 -2.61 -5.20
CA TRP A 237 12.83 -4.00 -5.66
C TRP A 237 11.73 -4.33 -6.66
N LYS A 238 12.09 -5.14 -7.65
CA LYS A 238 11.14 -5.74 -8.59
C LYS A 238 11.64 -7.12 -8.97
N ASN A 239 10.77 -8.13 -8.88
CA ASN A 239 11.09 -9.52 -9.24
C ASN A 239 12.35 -10.07 -8.56
N GLY A 240 12.55 -9.75 -7.28
CA GLY A 240 13.71 -10.20 -6.49
C GLY A 240 15.01 -9.44 -6.74
N GLN A 241 15.03 -8.44 -7.62
CA GLN A 241 16.20 -7.61 -7.89
C GLN A 241 16.04 -6.22 -7.29
N SER A 242 17.09 -5.74 -6.60
CA SER A 242 17.17 -4.37 -6.09
C SER A 242 17.71 -3.41 -7.16
N LYS A 243 17.24 -2.17 -7.16
CA LYS A 243 17.69 -1.11 -8.05
C LYS A 243 17.89 0.17 -7.25
N TRP A 244 19.11 0.67 -7.26
CA TRP A 244 19.45 1.99 -6.73
C TRP A 244 19.07 3.08 -7.74
N GLU A 245 18.42 4.12 -7.26
CA GLU A 245 18.08 5.32 -8.03
C GLU A 245 18.51 6.56 -7.26
N VAL A 246 19.43 7.33 -7.84
CA VAL A 246 19.81 8.66 -7.32
C VAL A 246 18.59 9.57 -7.42
N LEU A 247 18.36 10.38 -6.39
CA LEU A 247 17.26 11.34 -6.37
C LEU A 247 17.73 12.71 -6.84
N GLY A 248 16.98 13.27 -7.78
CA GLY A 248 17.33 14.51 -8.47
C GLY A 248 18.13 14.25 -9.75
N ASP A 249 17.93 15.10 -10.75
CA ASP A 249 18.80 15.17 -11.92
C ASP A 249 20.11 15.94 -11.61
N SER A 250 20.97 16.11 -12.62
CA SER A 250 22.22 16.86 -12.48
C SER A 250 22.03 18.33 -12.09
N LEU A 251 20.81 18.87 -12.21
CA LEU A 251 20.44 20.24 -11.82
C LEU A 251 19.75 20.30 -10.45
N GLY A 252 19.57 19.14 -9.80
CA GLY A 252 18.95 19.00 -8.48
C GLY A 252 17.42 18.93 -8.51
N TRP A 253 16.80 18.78 -9.68
CA TRP A 253 15.34 18.66 -9.80
C TRP A 253 14.88 17.22 -9.65
N TYR A 254 13.95 17.00 -8.74
CA TYR A 254 13.29 15.72 -8.52
C TYR A 254 11.87 15.72 -9.09
N GLN A 255 11.56 14.69 -9.89
CA GLN A 255 10.22 14.47 -10.42
C GLN A 255 9.34 13.80 -9.36
N THR A 256 8.25 14.46 -8.97
CA THR A 256 7.24 13.87 -8.10
C THR A 256 6.10 13.27 -8.94
N GLN A 257 5.12 12.67 -8.26
CA GLN A 257 3.88 12.17 -8.87
C GLN A 257 2.67 13.03 -8.46
N ASP A 258 2.91 14.24 -7.97
CA ASP A 258 1.87 15.13 -7.46
C ASP A 258 1.49 16.15 -8.55
N ARG A 259 0.20 16.41 -8.68
CA ARG A 259 -0.35 17.47 -9.54
C ARG A 259 -0.48 18.74 -8.72
N VAL A 260 0.02 19.84 -9.28
CA VAL A 260 0.03 21.13 -8.60
C VAL A 260 -0.33 22.21 -9.60
N ARG A 261 -1.18 23.14 -9.15
CA ARG A 261 -1.46 24.38 -9.86
C ARG A 261 -0.77 25.53 -9.14
N PHE A 262 -0.03 26.34 -9.90
CA PHE A 262 0.67 27.52 -9.38
C PHE A 262 -0.19 28.75 -9.56
N GLU A 263 -0.54 29.42 -8.45
CA GLU A 263 -1.31 30.67 -8.49
C GLU A 263 -0.69 31.68 -7.53
N ASN A 264 -0.31 32.86 -8.03
CA ASN A 264 0.24 33.96 -7.21
C ASN A 264 1.39 33.53 -6.29
N GLY A 265 2.31 32.68 -6.81
CA GLY A 265 3.45 32.15 -6.03
C GLY A 265 3.10 31.04 -5.03
N ARG A 266 1.84 30.57 -5.03
CA ARG A 266 1.34 29.52 -4.14
C ARG A 266 1.06 28.24 -4.90
N TRP A 267 1.17 27.12 -4.20
CA TRP A 267 0.98 25.78 -4.71
C TRP A 267 -0.37 25.25 -4.25
N LEU A 268 -1.27 25.02 -5.19
CA LEU A 268 -2.52 24.32 -4.95
C LEU A 268 -2.28 22.84 -5.27
N ILE A 269 -2.21 22.01 -4.23
CA ILE A 269 -1.96 20.58 -4.37
C ILE A 269 -3.26 19.89 -4.79
N GLU A 270 -3.28 19.28 -5.96
CA GLU A 270 -4.50 18.69 -6.56
C GLU A 270 -4.59 17.17 -6.35
N GLY A 271 -3.59 16.59 -5.66
CA GLY A 271 -3.48 15.16 -5.39
C GLY A 271 -2.36 14.50 -6.20
N ARG A 272 -2.30 13.17 -6.17
CA ARG A 272 -1.34 12.42 -6.99
C ARG A 272 -1.95 12.02 -8.31
N ASP A 273 -1.11 11.93 -9.33
CA ASP A 273 -1.51 11.47 -10.66
C ASP A 273 -2.21 10.11 -10.60
N ARG A 274 -1.73 9.22 -9.73
CA ARG A 274 -2.31 7.88 -9.50
C ARG A 274 -3.62 7.90 -8.70
N ASP A 275 -3.96 8.99 -8.03
CA ASP A 275 -5.22 9.12 -7.28
C ASP A 275 -6.40 9.48 -8.22
N PHE A 276 -6.10 9.75 -9.51
CA PHE A 276 -7.11 9.90 -10.54
C PHE A 276 -7.45 8.55 -11.15
N VAL A 277 -8.73 8.21 -11.16
CA VAL A 277 -9.24 7.00 -11.78
C VAL A 277 -10.15 7.34 -12.95
N LYS A 278 -10.24 6.42 -13.92
CA LYS A 278 -11.23 6.53 -14.99
C LYS A 278 -12.54 5.88 -14.56
N ILE A 279 -13.62 6.65 -14.58
CA ILE A 279 -14.99 6.17 -14.36
C ILE A 279 -15.83 6.61 -15.56
N ASN A 280 -16.29 5.65 -16.36
CA ASN A 280 -17.03 5.90 -17.61
C ASN A 280 -16.30 6.85 -18.58
N GLY A 281 -14.96 6.80 -18.61
CA GLY A 281 -14.11 7.66 -19.45
C GLY A 281 -13.71 8.99 -18.81
N GLU A 282 -14.44 9.43 -17.78
CA GLU A 282 -14.15 10.66 -17.04
C GLU A 282 -12.98 10.48 -16.09
N SER A 283 -12.16 11.52 -15.93
CA SER A 283 -11.05 11.54 -14.97
C SER A 283 -11.54 12.02 -13.62
N VAL A 284 -11.62 11.12 -12.64
CA VAL A 284 -12.20 11.39 -11.32
C VAL A 284 -11.11 11.39 -10.26
N SER A 285 -11.03 12.46 -9.46
CA SER A 285 -10.15 12.52 -8.29
C SER A 285 -10.81 11.81 -7.11
N VAL A 286 -10.28 10.64 -6.72
CA VAL A 286 -10.82 9.89 -5.58
C VAL A 286 -10.64 10.68 -4.28
N GLU A 287 -9.57 11.48 -4.18
CA GLU A 287 -9.32 12.33 -3.01
C GLU A 287 -10.39 13.42 -2.85
N ALA A 288 -10.77 14.11 -3.94
CA ALA A 288 -11.84 15.10 -3.90
C ALA A 288 -13.17 14.48 -3.43
N LEU A 289 -13.47 13.26 -3.89
CA LEU A 289 -14.65 12.52 -3.43
C LEU A 289 -14.58 12.16 -1.94
N ARG A 290 -13.40 11.75 -1.45
CA ARG A 290 -13.19 11.52 0.00
C ARG A 290 -13.39 12.79 0.81
N GLU A 291 -12.92 13.94 0.35
CA GLU A 291 -13.13 15.22 1.03
C GLU A 291 -14.63 15.55 1.18
N ILE A 292 -15.41 15.36 0.12
CA ILE A 292 -16.88 15.57 0.14
C ILE A 292 -17.54 14.64 1.15
N PHE A 293 -17.13 13.36 1.19
CA PHE A 293 -17.64 12.38 2.14
C PHE A 293 -17.27 12.71 3.59
N LEU A 294 -16.00 13.02 3.85
CA LEU A 294 -15.50 13.39 5.18
C LEU A 294 -16.17 14.65 5.71
N LYS A 295 -16.45 15.63 4.85
CA LYS A 295 -17.23 16.82 5.22
C LYS A 295 -18.61 16.45 5.78
N GLY A 296 -19.32 15.49 5.15
CA GLY A 296 -20.61 15.02 5.64
C GLY A 296 -20.54 14.33 7.01
N LEU A 297 -19.46 13.58 7.27
CA LEU A 297 -19.22 12.99 8.60
C LEU A 297 -19.03 14.06 9.68
N VAL A 298 -18.22 15.08 9.39
CA VAL A 298 -17.93 16.20 10.31
C VAL A 298 -19.20 16.98 10.64
N GLU A 299 -20.02 17.30 9.62
CA GLU A 299 -21.28 18.02 9.79
C GLU A 299 -22.26 17.29 10.72
N LYS A 300 -22.18 15.97 10.81
CA LYS A 300 -22.98 15.13 11.72
C LYS A 300 -22.27 14.75 13.02
N GLY A 301 -21.03 15.19 13.23
CA GLY A 301 -20.23 14.78 14.39
C GLY A 301 -19.93 13.28 14.44
N ILE A 302 -19.78 12.63 13.28
CA ILE A 302 -19.50 11.19 13.18
C ILE A 302 -17.99 10.98 13.02
N SER A 303 -17.44 10.03 13.78
CA SER A 303 -16.04 9.60 13.61
C SER A 303 -15.81 8.95 12.23
N SER A 304 -14.70 9.30 11.59
CA SER A 304 -14.28 8.71 10.31
C SER A 304 -13.57 7.36 10.46
N SER A 305 -13.34 6.87 11.68
CA SER A 305 -12.54 5.66 11.94
C SER A 305 -13.11 4.41 11.25
N GLY A 306 -14.44 4.25 11.28
CA GLY A 306 -15.16 3.11 10.72
C GLY A 306 -15.59 3.26 9.26
N TYR A 307 -15.09 4.27 8.54
CA TYR A 307 -15.44 4.53 7.14
C TYR A 307 -14.20 4.76 6.28
N HIS A 308 -14.28 4.35 5.01
CA HIS A 308 -13.32 4.74 4.00
C HIS A 308 -13.94 4.71 2.60
N LEU A 309 -13.76 5.76 1.80
CA LEU A 309 -14.24 5.82 0.42
C LEU A 309 -13.07 5.51 -0.52
N MET A 310 -13.22 4.54 -1.42
CA MET A 310 -12.16 4.15 -2.35
C MET A 310 -12.69 3.84 -3.75
N ALA A 311 -11.81 3.94 -4.74
CA ALA A 311 -12.07 3.43 -6.08
C ALA A 311 -11.64 1.97 -6.21
N CYS A 312 -12.55 1.14 -6.72
CA CYS A 312 -12.31 -0.27 -7.02
C CYS A 312 -12.38 -0.49 -8.53
N PRO A 313 -11.59 -1.42 -9.10
CA PRO A 313 -11.69 -1.77 -10.51
C PRO A 313 -13.12 -2.21 -10.90
N ASP A 314 -13.58 -1.75 -12.05
CA ASP A 314 -14.85 -2.14 -12.65
C ASP A 314 -14.62 -2.58 -14.11
N PRO A 315 -15.07 -3.78 -14.52
CA PRO A 315 -14.83 -4.30 -15.88
C PRO A 315 -15.39 -3.43 -17.01
N ARG A 316 -16.39 -2.59 -16.73
CA ARG A 316 -17.10 -1.76 -17.72
C ARG A 316 -16.73 -0.29 -17.60
N ALA A 317 -16.82 0.26 -16.39
CA ALA A 317 -16.61 1.69 -16.13
C ALA A 317 -15.12 2.05 -15.97
N GLY A 318 -14.23 1.06 -15.88
CA GLY A 318 -12.82 1.22 -15.48
C GLY A 318 -12.69 1.15 -13.96
N HIS A 319 -13.34 2.07 -13.25
CA HIS A 319 -13.45 2.06 -11.79
C HIS A 319 -14.87 2.37 -11.33
N ARG A 320 -15.15 2.06 -10.07
CA ARG A 320 -16.38 2.40 -9.35
C ARG A 320 -16.04 2.82 -7.93
N ILE A 321 -16.86 3.70 -7.35
CA ILE A 321 -16.67 4.17 -5.97
C ILE A 321 -17.34 3.21 -4.99
N VAL A 322 -16.60 2.83 -3.94
CA VAL A 322 -17.04 1.90 -2.90
C VAL A 322 -16.87 2.57 -1.54
N LEU A 323 -17.94 2.51 -0.74
CA LEU A 323 -17.87 2.88 0.67
C LEU A 323 -17.54 1.62 1.50
N ILE A 324 -16.38 1.63 2.12
CA ILE A 324 -15.93 0.59 3.05
C ILE A 324 -16.34 0.97 4.46
N THR A 325 -16.94 0.03 5.17
CA THR A 325 -17.36 0.22 6.57
C THR A 325 -16.92 -0.94 7.46
N GLU A 326 -16.78 -0.68 8.76
CA GLU A 326 -16.57 -1.72 9.77
C GLU A 326 -17.91 -2.26 10.31
N PRO A 327 -17.94 -3.44 10.96
CA PRO A 327 -19.19 -4.03 11.45
C PRO A 327 -19.79 -3.26 12.62
N THR A 328 -18.98 -2.45 13.29
CA THR A 328 -19.39 -1.51 14.35
C THR A 328 -20.28 -0.38 13.83
N VAL A 329 -20.30 -0.16 12.52
CA VAL A 329 -21.14 0.83 11.86
C VAL A 329 -22.40 0.15 11.30
N PRO A 330 -23.61 0.55 11.76
CA PRO A 330 -24.86 0.03 11.19
C PRO A 330 -25.01 0.33 9.69
N LEU A 331 -25.59 -0.61 8.94
CA LEU A 331 -25.79 -0.48 7.50
C LEU A 331 -26.79 0.62 7.15
N GLU A 332 -27.78 0.85 8.00
CA GLU A 332 -28.78 1.92 7.88
C GLU A 332 -28.08 3.27 7.90
N LYS A 333 -27.20 3.49 8.88
CA LYS A 333 -26.40 4.72 8.99
C LYS A 333 -25.44 4.91 7.81
N SER A 334 -24.86 3.81 7.32
CA SER A 334 -24.02 3.83 6.12
C SER A 334 -24.81 4.22 4.86
N SER A 335 -26.06 3.77 4.78
CA SER A 335 -26.97 4.07 3.66
C SER A 335 -27.42 5.53 3.68
N GLU A 336 -27.77 6.08 4.85
CA GLU A 336 -28.08 7.51 5.02
C GLU A 336 -26.92 8.40 4.58
N LEU A 337 -25.69 8.05 4.99
CA LEU A 337 -24.48 8.78 4.60
C LEU A 337 -24.22 8.69 3.09
N ARG A 338 -24.46 7.52 2.49
CA ARG A 338 -24.38 7.34 1.04
C ARG A 338 -25.37 8.25 0.31
N GLU A 339 -26.64 8.30 0.72
CA GLU A 339 -27.65 9.15 0.07
C GLU A 339 -27.32 10.65 0.17
N GLU A 340 -26.72 11.06 1.29
CA GLU A 340 -26.24 12.42 1.44
C GLU A 340 -25.04 12.75 0.55
N TYR A 341 -24.07 11.84 0.49
CA TYR A 341 -22.93 11.95 -0.41
C TYR A 341 -23.38 11.99 -1.89
N ASP A 342 -24.27 11.08 -2.30
CA ASP A 342 -24.73 10.92 -3.69
C ASP A 342 -25.50 12.15 -4.22
N ARG A 343 -25.99 13.02 -3.32
CA ARG A 343 -26.60 14.32 -3.63
C ARG A 343 -25.59 15.44 -3.90
N ARG A 344 -24.33 15.26 -3.49
CA ARG A 344 -23.25 16.26 -3.58
C ARG A 344 -22.31 16.03 -4.78
N VAL A 345 -22.44 14.89 -5.47
CA VAL A 345 -21.53 14.44 -6.53
C VAL A 345 -22.26 14.12 -7.83
N LEU A 346 -21.51 14.02 -8.93
CA LEU A 346 -22.07 13.68 -10.24
C LEU A 346 -22.56 12.22 -10.26
N PRO A 347 -23.51 11.85 -11.16
CA PRO A 347 -24.07 10.50 -11.20
C PRO A 347 -23.03 9.38 -11.31
N PHE A 348 -21.92 9.61 -12.02
CA PHE A 348 -20.83 8.64 -12.19
C PHE A 348 -19.84 8.60 -11.00
N GLU A 349 -19.92 9.54 -10.06
CA GLU A 349 -19.07 9.62 -8.85
C GLU A 349 -19.78 9.07 -7.60
N ARG A 350 -21.04 8.68 -7.74
CA ARG A 350 -21.87 8.12 -6.66
C ARG A 350 -21.30 6.81 -6.14
N ILE A 351 -21.55 6.55 -4.86
CA ILE A 351 -21.17 5.29 -4.23
C ILE A 351 -21.98 4.16 -4.89
N HIS A 352 -21.27 3.24 -5.52
CA HIS A 352 -21.86 2.09 -6.20
C HIS A 352 -22.30 1.00 -5.22
N GLU A 353 -21.46 0.73 -4.21
CA GLU A 353 -21.75 -0.27 -3.19
C GLU A 353 -21.20 0.14 -1.81
N ILE A 354 -21.79 -0.43 -0.77
CA ILE A 354 -21.26 -0.40 0.60
C ILE A 354 -20.72 -1.80 0.90
N SER A 355 -19.45 -1.91 1.27
CA SER A 355 -18.83 -3.19 1.62
C SER A 355 -18.28 -3.17 3.04
N GLN A 356 -18.85 -4.02 3.90
CA GLN A 356 -18.33 -4.21 5.24
C GLN A 356 -17.09 -5.12 5.23
N VAL A 357 -16.05 -4.71 5.93
CA VAL A 357 -14.82 -5.48 6.23
C VAL A 357 -14.71 -5.65 7.74
N SER A 358 -13.94 -6.63 8.21
CA SER A 358 -13.75 -6.86 9.65
C SER A 358 -13.08 -5.68 10.35
N GLU A 359 -12.15 -5.02 9.65
CA GLU A 359 -11.38 -3.87 10.13
C GLU A 359 -10.87 -3.10 8.91
N ILE A 360 -10.77 -1.77 9.01
CA ILE A 360 -10.10 -0.94 8.01
C ILE A 360 -8.61 -0.86 8.37
N PRO A 361 -7.71 -1.51 7.61
CA PRO A 361 -6.28 -1.52 7.92
C PRO A 361 -5.69 -0.12 7.74
N ARG A 362 -4.96 0.34 8.76
CA ARG A 362 -4.32 1.66 8.78
C ARG A 362 -2.82 1.54 9.07
N THR A 363 -2.06 2.53 8.61
CA THR A 363 -0.67 2.76 9.02
C THR A 363 -0.63 3.36 10.43
N GLU A 364 0.57 3.47 10.99
CA GLU A 364 0.84 4.08 12.29
C GLU A 364 0.50 5.58 12.30
N LEU A 365 0.50 6.21 11.13
CA LEU A 365 0.06 7.57 10.89
C LEU A 365 -1.45 7.67 10.58
N GLY A 366 -2.21 6.60 10.78
CA GLY A 366 -3.66 6.56 10.57
C GLY A 366 -4.14 6.53 9.11
N LYS A 367 -3.22 6.58 8.13
CA LYS A 367 -3.56 6.44 6.71
C LYS A 367 -4.12 5.05 6.41
N VAL A 368 -5.20 4.96 5.65
CA VAL A 368 -5.77 3.69 5.21
C VAL A 368 -4.83 2.98 4.23
N ARG A 369 -4.67 1.67 4.40
CA ARG A 369 -3.89 0.80 3.52
C ARG A 369 -4.82 0.21 2.45
N GLU A 370 -5.03 0.96 1.37
CA GLU A 370 -6.00 0.56 0.34
C GLU A 370 -5.65 -0.74 -0.38
N GLY A 371 -4.37 -1.07 -0.55
CA GLY A 371 -3.95 -2.34 -1.14
C GLY A 371 -4.46 -3.55 -0.34
N ASP A 372 -4.32 -3.51 0.99
CA ASP A 372 -4.85 -4.54 1.88
C ASP A 372 -6.39 -4.63 1.80
N LEU A 373 -7.09 -3.50 1.67
CA LEU A 373 -8.54 -3.49 1.47
C LEU A 373 -8.93 -4.11 0.12
N GLN A 374 -8.21 -3.79 -0.96
CA GLN A 374 -8.46 -4.40 -2.26
C GLN A 374 -8.25 -5.91 -2.21
N GLU A 375 -7.23 -6.40 -1.51
CA GLU A 375 -7.00 -7.83 -1.30
C GLU A 375 -8.16 -8.48 -0.53
N ARG A 376 -8.58 -7.90 0.60
CA ARG A 376 -9.74 -8.37 1.37
C ARG A 376 -11.03 -8.38 0.55
N LEU A 377 -11.25 -7.36 -0.28
CA LEU A 377 -12.41 -7.29 -1.18
C LEU A 377 -12.34 -8.35 -2.29
N ARG A 378 -11.14 -8.62 -2.84
CA ARG A 378 -10.92 -9.71 -3.80
C ARG A 378 -11.12 -11.08 -3.18
N GLU A 379 -10.66 -11.31 -1.95
CA GLU A 379 -10.91 -12.56 -1.21
C GLU A 379 -12.41 -12.76 -0.94
N LYS A 380 -13.12 -11.67 -0.57
CA LYS A 380 -14.57 -11.68 -0.37
C LYS A 380 -15.34 -11.94 -1.68
N ALA A 381 -14.90 -11.33 -2.78
CA ALA A 381 -15.45 -11.56 -4.13
C ALA A 381 -15.06 -12.94 -4.72
N GLY A 382 -13.93 -13.50 -4.27
CA GLY A 382 -13.33 -14.76 -4.71
C GLY A 382 -13.77 -15.99 -3.92
N LYS A 383 -14.64 -15.86 -2.91
CA LYS A 383 -15.39 -17.00 -2.34
C LYS A 383 -16.46 -17.50 -3.32
N VAL A 384 -16.02 -18.04 -4.44
CA VAL A 384 -16.74 -19.15 -5.07
C VAL A 384 -16.40 -20.36 -4.20
N THR A 385 -17.34 -20.81 -3.37
CA THR A 385 -17.24 -22.12 -2.74
C THR A 385 -17.23 -23.16 -3.86
N MET A 386 -16.05 -23.60 -4.29
CA MET A 386 -15.93 -24.83 -5.07
C MET A 386 -16.36 -25.97 -4.16
N GLU A 387 -17.49 -26.58 -4.49
CA GLU A 387 -17.89 -27.82 -3.87
C GLU A 387 -16.91 -28.91 -4.30
N ILE A 388 -16.08 -29.38 -3.37
CA ILE A 388 -15.21 -30.53 -3.60
C ILE A 388 -16.10 -31.77 -3.58
N VAL A 389 -16.59 -32.16 -4.75
CA VAL A 389 -17.34 -33.42 -4.90
C VAL A 389 -16.37 -34.58 -4.80
N LYS A 390 -16.64 -35.53 -3.91
CA LYS A 390 -15.84 -36.77 -3.83
C LYS A 390 -15.91 -37.49 -5.18
N SER A 391 -14.74 -37.82 -5.72
CA SER A 391 -14.63 -38.66 -6.93
C SER A 391 -15.44 -39.95 -6.74
N PRO A 392 -16.29 -40.35 -7.71
CA PRO A 392 -17.00 -41.63 -7.66
C PRO A 392 -16.07 -42.84 -7.88
N TRP A 393 -14.82 -42.61 -8.29
CA TRP A 393 -13.80 -43.64 -8.50
C TRP A 393 -12.97 -43.82 -7.24
N LYS A 394 -12.89 -45.06 -6.75
CA LYS A 394 -12.31 -45.36 -5.43
C LYS A 394 -10.81 -45.08 -5.33
N LYS A 395 -10.07 -45.21 -6.42
CA LYS A 395 -8.60 -45.14 -6.43
C LYS A 395 -8.06 -43.92 -7.17
N GLY A 396 -8.66 -43.55 -8.31
CA GLY A 396 -8.25 -42.32 -9.01
C GLY A 396 -8.62 -42.27 -10.48
N ALA A 397 -8.02 -41.30 -11.18
CA ALA A 397 -8.19 -41.07 -12.61
C ALA A 397 -6.83 -41.09 -13.33
N PHE A 398 -6.81 -41.69 -14.52
CA PHE A 398 -5.67 -41.79 -15.41
C PHE A 398 -5.97 -41.06 -16.71
N PHE A 399 -5.12 -40.11 -17.08
CA PHE A 399 -5.28 -39.23 -18.23
C PHE A 399 -4.20 -39.51 -19.26
N ILE A 400 -4.56 -39.61 -20.53
CA ILE A 400 -3.62 -39.75 -21.65
C ILE A 400 -3.67 -38.47 -22.49
N CYS A 401 -2.52 -37.86 -22.77
CA CYS A 401 -2.43 -36.63 -23.55
C CYS A 401 -2.69 -36.86 -25.05
N GLU A 402 -3.74 -36.25 -25.60
CA GLU A 402 -4.07 -36.34 -27.04
C GLU A 402 -3.09 -35.56 -27.92
N LYS A 403 -2.59 -34.42 -27.42
CA LYS A 403 -1.67 -33.56 -28.20
C LYS A 403 -0.33 -34.22 -28.49
N CYS A 404 0.05 -35.29 -27.78
CA CYS A 404 1.25 -36.06 -28.10
C CYS A 404 1.16 -36.71 -29.50
N GLY A 405 -0.01 -37.23 -29.89
CA GLY A 405 -0.19 -37.89 -31.19
C GLY A 405 -0.39 -36.96 -32.39
N ARG A 406 -0.54 -35.66 -32.14
CA ARG A 406 -0.68 -34.64 -33.21
C ARG A 406 0.66 -34.06 -33.64
N ARG A 407 1.77 -34.53 -33.08
CA ARG A 407 3.11 -34.06 -33.43
C ARG A 407 3.71 -35.00 -34.47
N ASP A 408 4.20 -34.42 -35.57
CA ASP A 408 4.98 -35.15 -36.56
C ASP A 408 6.43 -35.27 -36.06
N ASP A 409 6.64 -36.11 -35.04
CA ASP A 409 7.91 -36.26 -34.33
C ASP A 409 8.60 -37.62 -34.56
N GLY A 410 8.05 -38.44 -35.45
CA GLY A 410 8.58 -39.77 -35.76
C GLY A 410 8.26 -40.85 -34.72
N SER A 411 7.38 -40.59 -33.74
CA SER A 411 6.84 -41.63 -32.83
C SER A 411 6.12 -42.74 -33.60
N GLY A 412 5.52 -42.44 -34.76
CA GLY A 412 4.94 -43.42 -35.69
C GLY A 412 3.70 -44.15 -35.17
N VAL A 413 3.01 -43.56 -34.18
CA VAL A 413 1.67 -43.94 -33.75
C VAL A 413 0.72 -42.80 -34.11
N GLY A 414 -0.42 -43.11 -34.73
CA GLY A 414 -1.32 -42.10 -35.31
C GLY A 414 -1.98 -41.18 -34.29
N LYS A 415 -2.66 -40.14 -34.79
CA LYS A 415 -3.38 -39.13 -33.99
C LYS A 415 -4.43 -39.70 -33.01
N ASP A 416 -4.92 -40.91 -33.28
CA ASP A 416 -5.98 -41.57 -32.51
C ASP A 416 -5.43 -42.50 -31.40
N PHE A 417 -4.09 -42.63 -31.28
CA PHE A 417 -3.46 -43.55 -30.32
C PHE A 417 -3.89 -43.33 -28.87
N ALA A 418 -4.06 -42.08 -28.41
CA ALA A 418 -4.52 -41.79 -27.06
C ALA A 418 -5.93 -42.32 -26.77
N GLU A 419 -6.81 -42.23 -27.77
CA GLU A 419 -8.18 -42.75 -27.70
C GLU A 419 -8.21 -44.28 -27.74
N ASP A 420 -7.39 -44.89 -28.58
CA ASP A 420 -7.28 -46.35 -28.67
C ASP A 420 -6.68 -46.94 -27.40
N LEU A 421 -5.63 -46.32 -26.85
CA LEU A 421 -5.03 -46.70 -25.58
C LEU A 421 -6.03 -46.56 -24.42
N LYS A 422 -6.82 -45.47 -24.39
CA LYS A 422 -7.92 -45.31 -23.43
C LYS A 422 -8.91 -46.48 -23.51
N LYS A 423 -9.36 -46.85 -24.71
CA LYS A 423 -10.31 -47.95 -24.92
C LYS A 423 -9.71 -49.29 -24.46
N GLN A 424 -8.45 -49.55 -24.83
CA GLN A 424 -7.72 -50.76 -24.45
C GLN A 424 -7.62 -50.89 -22.93
N PHE A 425 -7.11 -49.86 -22.25
CA PHE A 425 -6.91 -49.88 -20.79
C PHE A 425 -8.25 -49.99 -20.05
N LYS A 426 -9.27 -49.26 -20.52
CA LYS A 426 -10.61 -49.33 -19.95
C LYS A 426 -11.23 -50.73 -20.08
N SER A 427 -11.04 -51.42 -21.21
CA SER A 427 -11.53 -52.78 -21.40
C SER A 427 -10.82 -53.75 -20.45
N ARG A 428 -9.48 -53.72 -20.43
CA ARG A 428 -8.69 -54.63 -19.59
C ARG A 428 -8.97 -54.44 -18.10
N LEU A 429 -9.04 -53.19 -17.62
CA LEU A 429 -9.41 -52.91 -16.22
C LEU A 429 -10.82 -53.39 -15.89
N LYS A 430 -11.76 -53.36 -16.86
CA LYS A 430 -13.11 -53.89 -16.66
C LYS A 430 -13.08 -55.41 -16.57
N ASP A 431 -12.36 -56.08 -17.46
CA ASP A 431 -12.24 -57.54 -17.51
C ASP A 431 -11.53 -58.10 -16.25
N GLU A 432 -10.61 -57.32 -15.67
CA GLU A 432 -9.91 -57.63 -14.42
C GLU A 432 -10.67 -57.19 -13.15
N GLY A 433 -11.88 -56.66 -13.27
CA GLY A 433 -12.73 -56.28 -12.13
C GLY A 433 -12.46 -54.90 -11.51
N HIS A 434 -11.54 -54.13 -12.08
CA HIS A 434 -11.08 -52.82 -11.60
C HIS A 434 -11.78 -51.61 -12.27
N GLY A 435 -12.77 -51.84 -13.13
CA GLY A 435 -13.43 -50.80 -13.91
C GLY A 435 -14.18 -49.72 -13.09
N LYS A 436 -14.40 -49.94 -11.79
CA LYS A 436 -14.98 -48.95 -10.85
C LYS A 436 -13.93 -48.25 -9.98
N ASP A 437 -12.69 -48.76 -9.96
CA ASP A 437 -11.63 -48.24 -9.10
C ASP A 437 -10.87 -47.11 -9.78
N ILE A 438 -10.59 -47.27 -11.08
CA ILE A 438 -9.83 -46.32 -11.89
C ILE A 438 -10.66 -45.82 -13.08
N ARG A 439 -10.66 -44.50 -13.30
CA ARG A 439 -11.19 -43.90 -14.53
C ARG A 439 -10.08 -43.59 -15.51
N VAL A 440 -10.12 -44.24 -16.68
CA VAL A 440 -9.24 -43.90 -17.80
C VAL A 440 -9.93 -42.89 -18.72
N MET A 441 -9.26 -41.78 -18.98
CA MET A 441 -9.74 -40.72 -19.87
C MET A 441 -8.60 -40.09 -20.67
N THR A 442 -8.94 -39.27 -21.64
CA THR A 442 -7.99 -38.44 -22.37
C THR A 442 -8.05 -37.00 -21.88
N SER A 443 -6.95 -36.27 -22.06
CA SER A 443 -6.88 -34.83 -21.87
C SER A 443 -6.37 -34.17 -23.15
N SER A 444 -6.91 -32.99 -23.47
CA SER A 444 -6.50 -32.24 -24.66
C SER A 444 -5.01 -31.92 -24.63
N CYS A 445 -4.44 -31.60 -23.46
CA CYS A 445 -3.00 -31.40 -23.27
C CYS A 445 -2.60 -31.53 -21.79
N LEU A 446 -1.41 -32.09 -21.54
CA LEU A 446 -0.77 -32.12 -20.22
C LEU A 446 0.44 -31.17 -20.11
N SER A 447 0.63 -30.28 -21.09
CA SER A 447 1.69 -29.26 -21.15
C SER A 447 3.14 -29.75 -21.04
N LEU A 448 3.37 -31.07 -21.11
CA LEU A 448 4.68 -31.68 -21.19
C LEU A 448 4.90 -32.31 -22.58
N CYS A 449 6.04 -32.01 -23.20
CA CYS A 449 6.28 -32.30 -24.61
C CYS A 449 7.61 -33.04 -24.87
N PRO A 450 7.78 -34.28 -24.38
CA PRO A 450 8.98 -35.08 -24.68
C PRO A 450 9.02 -35.46 -26.17
N LYS A 451 10.23 -35.66 -26.71
CA LYS A 451 10.43 -36.11 -28.10
C LYS A 451 10.18 -37.61 -28.19
N LYS A 452 9.43 -38.06 -29.21
CA LYS A 452 9.16 -39.49 -29.50
C LYS A 452 8.46 -40.25 -28.36
N ALA A 453 7.73 -39.55 -27.48
CA ALA A 453 7.10 -40.15 -26.31
C ALA A 453 5.74 -39.54 -26.01
N TYR A 454 4.89 -40.30 -25.31
CA TYR A 454 3.60 -39.86 -24.81
C TYR A 454 3.67 -39.49 -23.34
N VAL A 455 2.73 -38.65 -22.93
CA VAL A 455 2.56 -38.26 -21.53
C VAL A 455 1.21 -38.75 -21.05
N ALA A 456 1.21 -39.44 -19.91
CA ALA A 456 0.04 -39.74 -19.13
C ALA A 456 0.13 -39.09 -17.75
N ALA A 457 -1.00 -38.93 -17.07
CA ALA A 457 -1.07 -38.44 -15.70
C ALA A 457 -1.94 -39.35 -14.84
N TRP A 458 -1.51 -39.58 -13.61
CA TRP A 458 -2.29 -40.27 -12.58
C TRP A 458 -2.66 -39.28 -11.47
N SER A 459 -3.94 -39.26 -11.11
CA SER A 459 -4.50 -38.47 -10.02
C SER A 459 -5.18 -39.38 -9.00
N PRO A 460 -4.63 -39.52 -7.78
CA PRO A 460 -5.26 -40.30 -6.71
C PRO A 460 -6.60 -39.70 -6.25
N ALA A 461 -7.56 -40.55 -5.87
CA ALA A 461 -8.85 -40.10 -5.35
C ALA A 461 -8.80 -39.55 -3.91
N THR A 462 -7.77 -39.92 -3.13
CA THR A 462 -7.64 -39.59 -1.71
C THR A 462 -6.82 -38.34 -1.41
N GLY A 463 -6.52 -37.51 -2.43
CA GLY A 463 -5.69 -36.32 -2.26
C GLY A 463 -4.20 -36.66 -2.09
N GLY A 464 -3.49 -36.76 -3.20
CA GLY A 464 -2.05 -36.99 -3.25
C GLY A 464 -1.46 -36.41 -4.54
N ASP A 465 -0.14 -36.48 -4.68
CA ASP A 465 0.55 -35.84 -5.81
C ASP A 465 0.15 -36.42 -7.17
N LEU A 466 -0.06 -35.53 -8.12
CA LEU A 466 -0.23 -35.88 -9.53
C LEU A 466 1.08 -36.48 -10.03
N SER A 467 1.03 -37.70 -10.57
CA SER A 467 2.19 -38.33 -11.21
C SER A 467 2.12 -38.14 -12.71
N LEU A 468 3.14 -37.52 -13.32
CA LEU A 468 3.31 -37.48 -14.77
C LEU A 468 4.19 -38.65 -15.21
N ILE A 469 3.74 -39.39 -16.21
CA ILE A 469 4.44 -40.55 -16.77
C ILE A 469 4.77 -40.27 -18.22
N VAL A 470 6.04 -40.39 -18.58
CA VAL A 470 6.52 -40.32 -19.95
C VAL A 470 6.83 -41.74 -20.41
N PHE A 471 6.31 -42.14 -21.56
CA PHE A 471 6.49 -43.51 -22.08
C PHE A 471 6.61 -43.54 -23.61
N ASP A 472 7.36 -44.50 -24.12
CA ASP A 472 7.45 -44.84 -25.53
C ASP A 472 6.17 -45.60 -25.95
N PRO A 473 5.35 -45.04 -26.85
CA PRO A 473 4.07 -45.63 -27.24
C PRO A 473 4.20 -46.94 -28.02
N LYS A 474 5.40 -47.34 -28.47
CA LYS A 474 5.65 -48.59 -29.19
C LYS A 474 6.23 -49.70 -28.33
N ARG A 475 6.85 -49.36 -27.19
CA ARG A 475 7.63 -50.31 -26.39
C ARG A 475 7.10 -50.48 -24.97
N GLU A 476 6.55 -49.42 -24.39
CA GLU A 476 6.29 -49.35 -22.94
C GLU A 476 4.78 -49.35 -22.61
N VAL A 477 3.92 -49.70 -23.56
CA VAL A 477 2.45 -49.72 -23.34
C VAL A 477 2.05 -50.75 -22.29
N GLU A 478 2.66 -51.93 -22.30
CA GLU A 478 2.39 -52.96 -21.28
C GLU A 478 2.95 -52.57 -19.92
N ASP A 479 4.17 -52.03 -19.86
CA ASP A 479 4.76 -51.53 -18.61
C ASP A 479 3.91 -50.42 -17.98
N LEU A 480 3.35 -49.54 -18.82
CA LEU A 480 2.43 -48.50 -18.38
C LEU A 480 1.13 -49.08 -17.80
N TYR A 481 0.59 -50.13 -18.43
CA TYR A 481 -0.61 -50.81 -17.93
C TYR A 481 -0.34 -51.50 -16.60
N ASP A 482 0.77 -52.23 -16.47
CA ASP A 482 1.16 -52.91 -15.23
C ASP A 482 1.43 -51.91 -14.10
N TRP A 483 2.02 -50.76 -14.42
CA TRP A 483 2.17 -49.67 -13.47
C TRP A 483 0.82 -49.11 -13.00
N LEU A 484 -0.12 -48.92 -13.94
CA LEU A 484 -1.47 -48.42 -13.62
C LEU A 484 -2.24 -49.42 -12.76
N LYS A 485 -2.12 -50.72 -13.06
CA LYS A 485 -2.75 -51.79 -12.32
C LYS A 485 -2.32 -51.83 -10.86
N LYS A 486 -1.05 -51.55 -10.56
CA LYS A 486 -0.53 -51.42 -9.18
C LYS A 486 -1.16 -50.27 -8.38
N LYS A 487 -1.97 -49.41 -9.00
CA LYS A 487 -2.70 -48.30 -8.33
C LYS A 487 -4.10 -48.71 -7.88
N VAL A 488 -4.59 -49.86 -8.32
CA VAL A 488 -5.80 -50.48 -7.79
C VAL A 488 -5.45 -51.20 -6.49
#